data_AF-A0A016TY75-F1
#
_entry.id   AF-A0A016TY75-F1
#
_cell.length_a   1.000
_cell.length_b   1.000
_cell.length_c   1.000
_cell.angle_alpha   90.00
_cell.angle_beta   90.00
_cell.angle_gamma   90.00
#
_symmetry.space_group_name_H-M   'P 1'
#
loop_
_entity.id
_entity.type
_entity.pdbx_description
1 polymer ?
#
loop_
_entity_poly.entity_id
_entity_poly.type
_entity_poly.pdbx_seq_one_letter_code
_entity_poly.pdbx_strand_id
1 'polypeptide(L)' 'MGGFKVTERDFTMNELMKAIKEKRVHEMFGAGTAVVVTPIDRILYDIEGREEELKLPLMDSEKSLMQK' A
#
# COMPACT_ATOMS: atom_id res chain seq x y z
N MET A 1 -3.36 19.12 14.34
CA MET A 1 -3.76 17.77 13.89
C MET A 1 -3.84 17.79 12.37
N GLY A 2 -3.22 16.84 11.67
CA GLY A 2 -3.27 16.74 10.21
C GLY A 2 -1.94 17.07 9.52
N GLY A 3 -1.14 16.03 9.22
CA GLY A 3 0.10 16.14 8.46
C GLY A 3 -0.03 15.76 6.97
N PHE A 4 -1.22 15.32 6.55
CA PHE A 4 -1.50 14.84 5.20
C PHE A 4 -3.02 14.76 4.96
N LYS A 5 -3.42 14.67 3.69
CA LYS A 5 -4.82 14.52 3.27
C LYS A 5 -5.28 13.09 3.53
N VAL A 6 -6.42 12.93 4.20
CA VAL A 6 -7.13 11.65 4.36
C VAL A 6 -8.28 11.60 3.38
N THR A 7 -8.52 10.45 2.74
CA THR A 7 -9.61 10.28 1.77
C THR A 7 -10.11 8.84 1.80
N GLU A 8 -11.43 8.69 1.94
CA GLU A 8 -12.14 7.44 1.68
C GLU A 8 -12.66 7.49 0.24
N ARG A 9 -12.30 6.49 -0.56
CA ARG A 9 -12.74 6.35 -1.96
C ARG A 9 -12.52 4.92 -2.44
N ASP A 10 -13.17 4.59 -3.55
CA ASP A 10 -12.81 3.40 -4.31
C ASP A 10 -11.38 3.51 -4.84
N PHE A 11 -10.65 2.41 -4.82
CA PHE A 11 -9.25 2.32 -5.25
C PHE A 11 -9.07 1.06 -6.11
N THR A 12 -8.28 1.16 -7.19
CA THR A 12 -8.13 0.06 -8.16
C THR A 12 -6.69 -0.44 -8.29
N MET A 13 -6.53 -1.69 -8.75
CA MET A 13 -5.20 -2.26 -9.01
C MET A 13 -4.44 -1.49 -10.10
N ASN A 14 -5.12 -0.94 -11.10
CA ASN A 14 -4.48 -0.10 -12.12
C ASN A 14 -3.87 1.17 -11.52
N GLU A 15 -4.55 1.79 -10.56
CA GLU A 15 -4.00 2.94 -9.83
C GLU A 15 -2.80 2.56 -8.98
N LEU A 16 -2.86 1.40 -8.30
CA LEU A 16 -1.77 0.87 -7.50
C LEU A 16 -0.53 0.60 -8.34
N MET A 17 -0.67 -0.18 -9.42
CA MET A 17 0.43 -0.52 -10.33
C MET A 17 1.10 0.73 -10.90
N LYS A 18 0.29 1.72 -11.33
CA LYS A 18 0.81 3.01 -11.79
C LYS A 18 1.55 3.75 -10.68
N ALA A 19 1.01 3.79 -9.46
CA ALA A 19 1.64 4.47 -8.33
C ALA A 19 2.96 3.81 -7.89
N ILE A 20 3.05 2.48 -7.94
CA ILE A 20 4.28 1.73 -7.68
C ILE A 20 5.35 2.12 -8.72
N LYS A 21 4.98 2.08 -10.01
CA LYS A 21 5.88 2.45 -11.12
C LYS A 21 6.38 3.89 -10.99
N GLU A 22 5.51 4.80 -10.56
CA GLU A 22 5.83 6.21 -10.34
C GLU A 22 6.48 6.49 -8.96
N LYS A 23 6.76 5.46 -8.15
CA LYS A 23 7.34 5.57 -6.80
C LYS A 23 6.55 6.50 -5.87
N ARG A 24 5.22 6.50 -5.99
CA ARG A 24 4.29 7.29 -5.17
C ARG A 24 3.66 6.51 -4.02
N VAL A 25 3.82 5.19 -4.00
CA VAL A 25 3.43 4.36 -2.85
C VAL A 25 4.54 4.48 -1.81
N HIS A 26 4.17 4.77 -0.56
CA HIS A 26 5.12 4.85 0.56
C HIS A 26 4.99 3.65 1.50
N GLU A 27 3.76 3.25 1.77
CA GLU A 27 3.43 2.08 2.58
C GLU A 27 2.02 1.60 2.23
N MET A 28 1.76 0.33 2.51
CA MET A 28 0.44 -0.28 2.41
C MET A 28 0.27 -1.22 3.61
N PHE A 29 -0.88 -1.15 4.26
CA PHE A 29 -1.16 -1.95 5.43
C PHE A 29 -2.65 -2.29 5.52
N GLY A 30 -2.95 -3.44 6.10
CA GLY A 30 -4.29 -3.76 6.57
C GLY A 30 -4.47 -3.30 8.01
N ALA A 31 -5.69 -2.94 8.40
CA ALA A 31 -6.04 -2.66 9.78
C ALA A 31 -7.26 -3.49 10.18
N GLY A 32 -7.30 -3.94 11.43
CA GLY A 32 -8.41 -4.74 11.94
C GLY A 32 -8.21 -5.20 13.37
N THR A 33 -9.29 -5.62 14.02
CA THR A 33 -9.31 -5.96 15.46
C THR A 33 -8.27 -7.00 15.86
N ALA A 34 -7.98 -7.96 14.96
CA ALA A 34 -7.06 -9.05 15.25
C ALA A 34 -5.57 -8.63 15.26
N VAL A 35 -5.21 -7.57 14.52
CA VAL A 35 -3.80 -7.27 14.21
C VAL A 35 -3.43 -5.79 14.33
N VAL A 36 -4.38 -4.91 14.65
CA VAL A 36 -4.25 -3.45 14.74
C VAL A 36 -3.79 -2.82 13.42
N VAL A 37 -2.56 -3.06 12.99
CA VAL A 37 -1.97 -2.69 11.70
C VAL A 37 -0.99 -3.78 11.25
N THR A 38 -1.13 -4.28 10.02
CA THR A 38 -0.21 -5.28 9.42
C THR A 38 0.35 -4.77 8.09
N PRO A 39 1.68 -4.70 7.93
CA PRO A 39 2.30 -4.26 6.68
C PRO A 39 2.11 -5.29 5.55
N ILE A 40 2.03 -4.80 4.32
CA ILE A 40 1.93 -5.63 3.11
C ILE A 40 3.22 -5.43 2.29
N ASP A 41 3.99 -6.50 2.09
CA ASP A 41 5.22 -6.51 1.28
C ASP A 41 4.94 -6.69 -0.21
N ARG A 42 4.11 -7.68 -0.54
CA ARG A 42 3.90 -8.13 -1.92
C ARG A 42 2.45 -8.48 -2.18
N ILE A 43 2.07 -8.29 -3.44
CA ILE A 43 0.79 -8.73 -3.99
C ILE A 43 1.09 -9.53 -5.25
N LEU A 44 0.62 -10.78 -5.31
CA LEU A 44 0.55 -11.54 -6.55
C LEU A 44 -0.78 -11.20 -7.22
N TYR A 45 -0.74 -10.69 -8.45
CA TYR A 45 -1.92 -10.21 -9.16
C TYR A 45 -2.01 -10.81 -10.57
N ASP A 46 -3.19 -11.31 -10.94
CA ASP A 46 -3.45 -11.80 -12.30
C ASP A 46 -3.82 -10.65 -13.23
N ILE A 47 -3.10 -10.55 -14.34
CA ILE A 47 -3.30 -9.58 -15.41
C ILE A 47 -3.49 -10.36 -16.70
N GLU A 48 -4.75 -10.56 -17.08
CA GLU A 48 -5.13 -11.26 -18.32
C GLU A 48 -4.53 -12.67 -18.40
N GLY A 49 -4.55 -13.42 -17.29
CA GLY A 49 -4.00 -14.78 -17.22
C GLY A 49 -2.49 -14.85 -17.01
N ARG A 50 -1.84 -13.73 -16.67
CA ARG A 50 -0.43 -13.68 -16.28
C ARG A 50 -0.31 -13.16 -14.85
N GLU A 51 0.33 -13.96 -14.01
CA GLU A 51 0.66 -13.55 -12.64
C GLU A 51 1.84 -12.57 -12.64
N GLU A 52 1.63 -11.41 -12.03
CA GLU A 52 2.66 -10.41 -11.78
C GLU A 52 2.83 -10.20 -10.27
N GLU A 53 4.08 -10.20 -9.82
CA GLU A 53 4.42 -9.92 -8.43
C GLU A 53 4.69 -8.43 -8.24
N LEU A 54 3.76 -7.74 -7.57
CA LEU A 54 3.88 -6.33 -7.20
C LEU A 54 4.60 -6.21 -5.86
N LYS A 55 5.85 -5.74 -5.89
CA LYS A 55 6.59 -5.41 -4.67
C LYS A 55 6.25 -4.01 -4.20
N LEU A 56 5.85 -3.90 -2.95
CA LEU A 56 5.59 -2.63 -2.29
C LEU A 56 6.86 -2.19 -1.55
N PRO A 57 7.11 -0.88 -1.44
CA PRO A 57 8.21 -0.39 -0.64
C PRO A 57 7.96 -0.76 0.82
N LEU A 58 8.87 -1.56 1.38
CA LEU A 58 8.93 -1.83 2.80
C LEU A 58 9.64 -0.68 3.51
N MET A 59 8.90 -0.01 4.39
CA MET A 59 9.30 0.93 5.45
C MET A 59 10.66 1.63 5.32
N ASP A 60 10.61 2.96 5.16
CA ASP A 60 11.61 3.85 5.77
C ASP A 60 11.08 4.26 7.17
N SER A 61 11.76 3.79 8.21
CA SER A 61 11.29 3.84 9.61
C SER A 61 10.98 5.25 10.15
N GLU A 62 11.55 6.31 9.58
CA GLU A 62 11.42 7.67 10.13
C GLU A 62 10.07 8.35 9.85
N LYS A 63 9.24 7.85 8.91
CA LYS A 63 8.01 8.55 8.46
C LYS A 63 6.74 7.70 8.42
N SER A 64 6.76 6.47 8.95
CA SER A 64 5.63 5.54 8.85
C SER A 64 4.39 6.01 9.63
N LEU A 65 3.18 5.80 9.06
CA LEU A 65 1.92 6.01 9.78
C LEU A 65 1.57 4.83 10.68
N MET A 66 2.10 3.63 10.41
CA MET A 66 1.81 2.43 11.19
C MET A 66 2.30 2.51 12.65
N GLN A 67 3.22 3.43 12.95
CA GLN A 67 3.85 3.60 14.27
C GLN A 67 3.37 4.85 15.02
N LYS A 68 2.40 5.60 14.47
CA LYS A 68 1.83 6.82 15.07
C LYS A 68 0.45 6.54 15.62
#